data_AF-A0AAQ0KLA0-F1
#
_entry.id   AF-A0AAQ0KLA0-F1
#
_cell.length_a   1.000
_cell.length_b   1.000
_cell.length_c   1.000
_cell.angle_alpha   90.00
_cell.angle_beta   90.00
_cell.angle_gamma   90.00
#
_symmetry.space_group_name_H-M   'P 1'
#
loop_
_entity.id
_entity.type
_entity.pdbx_description
1 polymer ?
#
loop_
_entity_poly.entity_id
_entity_poly.type
_entity_poly.pdbx_seq_one_letter_code
_entity_poly.pdbx_strand_id
1 'polypeptide(L)'
;MVGLDGEVEHASALIHTLRFGNQYRSAVGAKSYLAFTNTRGPAHAPIMIPLMDKNDEGRRSHYLAIQFAIPDAPAADEIVVVLGASVGGRPHHRIGDAIRT
;
A
#
# COMPACT_ATOMS: atom_id res chain seq x y z
N MET A 1 -1.58 -7.21 -6.09
CA MET A 1 -2.79 -7.71 -6.75
C MET A 1 -2.46 -9.00 -7.46
N VAL A 2 -3.22 -10.06 -7.20
CA VAL A 2 -3.02 -11.40 -7.78
C VAL A 2 -3.94 -11.57 -8.99
N GLY A 3 -3.44 -12.21 -10.05
CA GLY A 3 -4.22 -12.64 -11.20
C GLY A 3 -5.28 -13.69 -10.87
N LEU A 4 -6.18 -13.95 -11.81
CA LEU A 4 -7.33 -14.81 -11.60
C LEU A 4 -6.99 -16.29 -11.37
N ASP A 5 -5.85 -16.80 -11.85
CA ASP A 5 -5.46 -18.20 -11.61
C ASP A 5 -4.69 -18.38 -10.29
N GLY A 6 -4.38 -17.27 -9.59
CA GLY A 6 -3.81 -17.30 -8.25
C GLY A 6 -4.84 -17.18 -7.12
N GLU A 7 -4.34 -17.12 -5.90
CA GLU A 7 -5.11 -17.02 -4.65
C GLU A 7 -4.68 -15.74 -3.88
N VAL A 8 -5.58 -15.11 -3.11
CA VAL A 8 -5.27 -13.80 -2.49
C VAL A 8 -4.12 -13.89 -1.47
N GLU A 9 -3.93 -15.05 -0.83
CA GLU A 9 -2.82 -15.32 0.07
C GLU A 9 -1.47 -15.30 -0.64
N HIS A 10 -1.40 -15.45 -1.97
CA HIS A 10 -0.15 -15.22 -2.70
C HIS A 10 0.34 -13.77 -2.50
N ALA A 11 -0.57 -12.79 -2.44
CA ALA A 11 -0.20 -11.41 -2.09
C ALA A 11 0.08 -11.24 -0.60
N SER A 12 -0.71 -11.88 0.27
CA SER A 12 -0.46 -11.87 1.72
C SER A 12 0.92 -12.40 2.08
N ALA A 13 1.36 -13.50 1.43
CA ALA A 13 2.68 -14.09 1.63
C ALA A 13 3.83 -13.12 1.28
N LEU A 14 3.63 -12.22 0.31
CA LEU A 14 4.64 -11.22 -0.04
C LEU A 14 4.75 -10.12 1.03
N ILE A 15 3.63 -9.59 1.52
CA ILE A 15 3.66 -8.44 2.45
C ILE A 15 3.87 -8.83 3.91
N HIS A 16 3.42 -10.03 4.31
CA HIS A 16 3.53 -10.52 5.69
C HIS A 16 4.80 -11.30 5.99
N THR A 17 5.71 -11.44 5.02
CA THR A 17 7.06 -11.92 5.30
C THR A 17 8.00 -10.75 5.56
N LEU A 18 8.88 -10.91 6.55
CA LEU A 18 9.87 -9.89 6.92
C LEU A 18 10.89 -9.58 5.81
N ARG A 19 10.88 -10.33 4.70
CA ARG A 19 11.87 -10.23 3.63
C ARG A 19 11.58 -9.11 2.64
N PHE A 20 10.32 -8.78 2.41
CA PHE A 20 9.93 -7.77 1.43
C PHE A 20 9.72 -6.40 2.09
N GLY A 21 8.71 -6.27 2.96
CA GLY A 21 8.31 -4.98 3.53
C GLY A 21 9.40 -4.25 4.33
N ASN A 22 10.27 -5.00 5.02
CA ASN A 22 11.38 -4.39 5.78
C ASN A 22 12.46 -3.79 4.89
N GLN A 23 12.69 -4.30 3.68
CA GLN A 23 13.69 -3.70 2.78
C GLN A 23 13.28 -2.28 2.41
N TYR A 24 12.01 -2.11 2.01
CA TYR A 24 11.49 -0.79 1.68
C TYR A 24 11.48 0.14 2.89
N ARG A 25 11.01 -0.33 4.05
CA ARG A 25 11.01 0.46 5.30
C ARG A 25 12.42 0.91 5.70
N SER A 26 13.40 0.02 5.64
CA SER A 26 14.80 0.34 5.95
C SER A 26 15.38 1.35 4.96
N ALA A 27 15.11 1.18 3.66
CA ALA A 27 15.61 2.09 2.62
C ALA A 27 15.12 3.54 2.81
N VAL A 28 13.89 3.72 3.31
CA VAL A 28 13.31 5.07 3.56
C VAL A 28 13.40 5.52 5.02
N GLY A 29 14.05 4.74 5.90
CA GLY A 29 14.16 5.01 7.34
C GLY A 29 12.79 5.15 8.03
N ALA A 30 11.83 4.29 7.69
CA ALA A 30 10.50 4.29 8.28
C ALA A 30 10.49 3.65 9.68
N LYS A 31 9.70 4.22 10.60
CA LYS A 31 9.40 3.63 11.92
C LYS A 31 8.06 2.89 11.89
N SER A 32 7.05 3.44 11.24
CA SER A 32 5.73 2.84 11.10
C SER A 32 5.76 1.61 10.19
N TYR A 33 4.73 0.76 10.28
CA TYR A 33 4.53 -0.36 9.35
C TYR A 33 4.13 0.16 7.96
N LEU A 34 3.88 -0.74 7.00
CA LEU A 34 3.31 -0.34 5.71
C LEU A 34 1.80 -0.57 5.75
N ALA A 35 1.02 0.42 5.35
CA ALA A 35 -0.37 0.18 4.99
C ALA A 35 -0.39 -0.58 3.65
N PHE A 36 -1.32 -1.51 3.48
CA PHE A 36 -1.38 -2.34 2.28
C PHE A 36 -2.83 -2.75 1.96
N THR A 37 -3.01 -3.23 0.74
CA THR A 37 -4.24 -3.91 0.30
C THR A 37 -3.84 -5.12 -0.53
N ASN A 38 -4.47 -6.26 -0.25
CA ASN A 38 -4.35 -7.46 -1.06
C ASN A 38 -5.66 -7.70 -1.79
N THR A 39 -5.60 -7.79 -3.11
CA THR A 39 -6.75 -7.99 -3.98
C THR A 39 -6.42 -9.04 -5.03
N ARG A 40 -7.45 -9.68 -5.56
CA ARG A 40 -7.42 -10.57 -6.72
C ARG A 40 -8.36 -10.02 -7.78
N GLY A 41 -7.96 -10.06 -9.05
CA GLY A 41 -8.81 -9.58 -10.14
C GLY A 41 -8.18 -9.73 -11.53
N PRO A 42 -8.95 -9.44 -12.59
CA PRO A 42 -8.46 -9.46 -13.96
C PRO A 42 -7.53 -8.26 -14.24
N ALA A 43 -6.88 -8.28 -15.41
CA ALA A 43 -6.20 -7.10 -15.94
C ALA A 43 -7.12 -5.87 -15.91
N HIS A 44 -6.53 -4.69 -15.72
CA HIS A 44 -7.24 -3.41 -15.58
C HIS A 44 -8.15 -3.27 -14.35
N ALA A 45 -8.20 -4.24 -13.42
CA ALA A 45 -8.93 -4.02 -12.18
C ALA A 45 -8.28 -2.89 -11.34
N PRO A 46 -9.07 -2.16 -10.52
CA PRO A 46 -8.55 -1.06 -9.71
C PRO A 46 -7.51 -1.51 -8.69
N ILE A 47 -6.39 -0.79 -8.64
CA ILE A 47 -5.34 -0.92 -7.62
C ILE A 47 -5.40 0.31 -6.72
N MET A 48 -5.55 0.08 -5.42
CA MET A 48 -5.52 1.10 -4.38
C MET A 48 -4.24 0.96 -3.57
N ILE A 49 -3.53 2.05 -3.30
CA ILE A 49 -2.37 2.06 -2.41
C ILE A 49 -2.68 3.02 -1.25
N PRO A 50 -2.98 2.51 -0.04
CA PRO A 50 -3.11 3.36 1.13
C PRO A 50 -1.73 3.87 1.52
N LEU A 51 -1.66 5.14 1.91
CA LEU A 51 -0.46 5.78 2.44
C LEU A 51 -0.73 6.31 3.84
N MET A 52 0.31 6.29 4.67
CA MET A 52 0.35 6.90 5.99
C MET A 52 1.73 7.49 6.24
N ASP A 53 1.87 8.31 7.29
CA ASP A 53 3.16 8.87 7.66
C ASP A 53 4.14 7.74 8.03
N LYS A 54 5.37 7.82 7.51
CA LYS A 54 6.37 6.78 7.70
C LYS A 54 6.96 6.72 9.12
N ASN A 55 6.76 7.77 9.91
CA ASN A 55 7.32 7.93 11.26
C ASN A 55 6.24 7.90 12.36
N ASP A 56 4.99 8.19 12.02
CA ASP A 56 3.85 8.23 12.96
C ASP A 56 2.55 7.78 12.27
N GLU A 57 2.20 6.50 12.42
CA GLU A 57 0.99 5.94 11.83
C GLU A 57 -0.30 6.61 12.33
N GLY A 58 -0.26 7.36 13.43
CA GLY A 58 -1.39 8.12 13.98
C GLY A 58 -1.61 9.49 13.35
N ARG A 59 -0.69 9.97 12.50
CA ARG A 59 -0.74 11.31 11.91
C ARG A 59 -1.77 11.39 10.78
N ARG A 60 -2.96 11.88 11.12
CA ARG A 60 -4.15 11.86 10.25
C ARG A 60 -4.02 12.76 9.03
N SER A 61 -3.11 13.72 9.03
CA SER A 61 -2.79 14.54 7.85
C SER A 61 -2.21 13.74 6.69
N HIS A 62 -1.65 12.55 6.95
CA HIS A 62 -0.94 11.74 5.95
C HIS A 62 -1.71 10.50 5.47
N TYR A 63 -2.93 10.28 5.96
CA TYR A 63 -3.82 9.27 5.38
C TYR A 63 -4.26 9.70 3.98
N LEU A 64 -3.74 9.00 2.98
CA LEU A 64 -3.92 9.25 1.56
C LEU A 64 -4.16 7.91 0.85
N ALA A 65 -4.69 7.96 -0.37
CA ALA A 65 -4.75 6.79 -1.24
C ALA A 65 -4.36 7.18 -2.66
N ILE A 66 -3.51 6.37 -3.29
CA ILE A 66 -3.25 6.43 -4.74
C ILE A 66 -4.15 5.38 -5.39
N GLN A 67 -4.82 5.74 -6.47
CA GLN A 67 -5.63 4.82 -7.26
C GLN A 67 -5.16 4.83 -8.71
N PHE A 68 -4.99 3.65 -9.29
CA PHE A 68 -4.72 3.49 -10.72
C PHE A 68 -5.11 2.07 -11.16
N ALA A 69 -4.88 1.76 -12.44
CA ALA A 69 -4.99 0.42 -12.99
C ALA A 69 -3.90 0.26 -14.06
N ILE A 70 -3.49 -0.98 -14.32
CA ILE A 70 -2.58 -1.31 -15.43
C ILE A 70 -3.43 -1.98 -16.51
N PRO A 71 -3.53 -1.41 -17.73
CA PRO A 71 -4.45 -1.90 -18.77
C PRO A 71 -4.36 -3.40 -19.10
N ASP A 72 -3.15 -3.96 -19.06
CA ASP A 72 -2.85 -5.33 -19.46
C ASP A 72 -2.40 -6.23 -18.31
N ALA A 73 -2.43 -5.75 -17.06
CA ALA A 73 -1.93 -6.50 -15.90
C ALA A 73 -2.85 -6.42 -14.66
N PRO A 74 -2.79 -7.42 -13.76
CA PRO A 74 -2.06 -8.69 -13.92
C PRO A 74 -2.71 -9.60 -14.97
N ALA A 75 -1.90 -10.36 -15.71
CA ALA A 75 -2.39 -11.56 -16.40
C ALA A 75 -2.85 -12.61 -15.36
N ALA A 76 -3.52 -13.67 -15.81
CA ALA A 76 -4.18 -14.62 -14.92
C ALA A 76 -3.21 -15.30 -13.93
N ASP A 77 -2.00 -15.61 -14.37
CA ASP A 77 -0.94 -16.29 -13.61
C ASP A 77 0.11 -15.34 -13.01
N GLU A 78 -0.14 -14.03 -13.02
CA GLU A 78 0.80 -13.01 -12.55
C GLU A 78 0.43 -12.41 -11.19
N ILE A 79 1.41 -11.72 -10.58
CA ILE A 79 1.21 -10.86 -9.42
C ILE A 79 1.80 -9.49 -9.69
N VAL A 80 0.97 -8.45 -9.58
CA VAL A 80 1.42 -7.05 -9.58
C VAL A 80 1.73 -6.61 -8.15
N VAL A 81 2.96 -6.17 -7.91
CA VAL A 81 3.43 -5.61 -6.63
C VAL A 81 3.68 -4.11 -6.81
N VAL A 82 3.14 -3.29 -5.90
CA VAL A 82 3.19 -1.84 -6.02
C VAL A 82 3.59 -1.20 -4.69
N LEU A 83 4.51 -0.25 -4.75
CA LEU A 83 4.91 0.59 -3.63
C LEU A 83 4.54 2.05 -3.95
N GLY A 84 3.84 2.70 -3.03
CA GLY A 84 3.49 4.12 -3.13
C GLY A 84 4.26 4.96 -2.12
N ALA A 85 4.51 6.21 -2.48
CA ALA A 85 5.10 7.21 -1.59
C ALA A 85 4.53 8.60 -1.92
N SER A 86 4.59 9.48 -0.94
CA SER A 86 4.29 10.91 -1.10
C SER A 86 5.35 11.72 -0.36
N VAL A 87 5.62 12.93 -0.85
CA VAL A 87 6.51 13.90 -0.20
C VAL A 87 5.82 14.66 0.95
N GLY A 88 4.51 14.50 1.13
CA GLY A 88 3.74 15.14 2.20
C GLY A 88 2.30 14.64 2.34
N GLY A 89 1.57 15.22 3.29
CA GLY A 89 0.18 14.90 3.59
C GLY A 89 -0.84 15.56 2.65
N ARG A 90 -2.13 15.45 3.01
CA ARG A 90 -3.24 16.09 2.25
C ARG A 90 -3.06 17.61 2.19
N PRO A 91 -3.18 18.25 1.00
CA PRO A 91 -3.03 19.72 0.86
C PRO A 91 -3.97 20.57 1.72
N HIS A 92 -5.15 20.03 2.04
CA HIS A 92 -6.20 20.73 2.79
C HIS A 92 -6.58 19.97 4.07
N HIS A 93 -5.57 19.54 4.85
CA HIS A 93 -5.82 18.88 6.13
C HIS A 93 -6.49 19.84 7.14
N ARG A 94 -7.61 19.41 7.75
CA ARG A 94 -8.44 20.24 8.65
C ARG A 94 -9.24 19.46 9.69
N ILE A 95 -8.78 18.26 10.05
CA ILE A 95 -9.50 17.34 10.97
C ILE A 95 -8.75 17.09 12.29
N GLY A 96 -7.63 17.78 12.50
CA GLY A 96 -6.72 17.54 13.60
C GLY A 96 -6.09 16.15 13.56
N ASP A 97 -5.23 15.88 14.54
CA ASP A 97 -4.72 14.54 14.82
C ASP A 97 -5.54 13.88 15.94
N ALA A 98 -5.32 12.58 16.17
CA ALA A 98 -5.96 11.89 17.29
C ALA A 98 -5.53 12.54 18.62
N ILE A 99 -6.48 12.83 19.51
CA ILE A 99 -6.17 13.21 20.89
C ILE A 99 -5.47 12.02 21.54
N ARG A 100 -4.19 12.16 21.88
CA ARG A 100 -3.46 11.18 22.68
C ARG A 100 -3.75 11.49 24.15
N THR A 101 -4.68 10.75 24.74
CA THR A 101 -4.91 10.71 26.20
C THR A 101 -3.84 9.89 26.90
#